data_AF-A0AAV8AB55-F1
#
_entry.id   AF-A0AAV8AB55-F1
#
_cell.length_a   1.000
_cell.length_b   1.000
_cell.length_c   1.000
_cell.angle_alpha   90.00
_cell.angle_beta   90.00
_cell.angle_gamma   90.00
#
_symmetry.space_group_name_H-M   'P 1'
#
loop_
_entity.id
_entity.type
_entity.pdbx_description
1 polymer ?
#
loop_
_entity_poly.entity_id
_entity_poly.type
_entity_poly.pdbx_seq_one_letter_code
_entity_poly.pdbx_strand_id
1 'polypeptide(L)'
;MNSSKYQKFAKEIEKTFLNFDKDFQKLYESGQFYDFCYHGLNAHTLYLETLTRLSIEKIKDIFDNFDPKVCQKFINYIYAIPTPEFTTKEEKLILKSFDHPQLFYNFTNRISTLYNSSHSKDFSIIVQGKHFYIHKFILQARSSLFSVFFQSMNSEITQVKNYSECSSYTMYHLIYFMYHDRLNLEEILNLKKKDRFKLMNELANAIEFYQLSQNSMLWYYVDTYGNPDEELKAPLVIEFI
;
A
#
# COMPACT_ATOMS: atom_id res chain seq x y z
N MET A 1 7.63 15.77 28.98
CA MET A 1 7.83 14.65 28.04
C MET A 1 9.14 14.87 27.30
N ASN A 2 9.99 13.85 27.16
CA ASN A 2 11.34 13.94 26.57
C ASN A 2 11.25 14.21 25.06
N SER A 3 11.66 15.39 24.60
CA SER A 3 11.65 15.80 23.19
C SER A 3 12.40 14.82 22.26
N SER A 4 13.37 14.09 22.82
CA SER A 4 14.16 13.04 22.16
C SER A 4 13.31 11.86 21.66
N LYS A 5 12.31 11.38 22.43
CA LYS A 5 11.46 10.25 21.99
C LYS A 5 10.54 10.66 20.83
N TYR A 6 10.06 11.90 20.84
CA TYR A 6 9.21 12.44 19.78
C TYR A 6 9.98 12.67 18.48
N GLN A 7 11.18 13.26 18.55
CA GLN A 7 12.02 13.45 17.37
C GLN A 7 12.45 12.13 16.74
N LYS A 8 12.69 11.09 17.56
CA LYS A 8 12.93 9.73 17.05
C LYS A 8 11.69 9.17 16.36
N PHE A 9 10.51 9.30 16.98
CA PHE A 9 9.24 8.83 16.40
C PHE A 9 8.88 9.53 15.08
N ALA A 10 9.00 10.86 15.02
CA ALA A 10 8.73 11.63 13.80
C ALA A 10 9.67 11.22 12.64
N LYS A 11 10.96 10.98 12.93
CA LYS A 11 11.91 10.47 11.93
C LYS A 11 11.60 9.06 11.46
N GLU A 12 11.12 8.18 12.36
CA GLU A 12 10.69 6.83 11.98
C GLU A 12 9.39 6.87 11.15
N ILE A 13 8.44 7.76 11.46
CA ILE A 13 7.24 7.98 10.65
C ILE A 13 7.60 8.43 9.24
N GLU A 14 8.44 9.46 9.11
CA GLU A 14 8.86 10.01 7.82
C GLU A 14 9.58 8.95 6.98
N LYS A 15 10.47 8.17 7.60
CA LYS A 15 11.13 7.03 6.97
C LYS A 15 10.16 5.92 6.54
N THR A 16 9.05 5.74 7.23
CA THR A 16 8.07 4.68 6.93
C THR A 16 7.17 5.06 5.77
N PHE A 17 6.67 6.29 5.70
CA PHE A 17 5.95 6.77 4.51
C PHE A 17 6.81 6.68 3.24
N LEU A 18 8.11 7.00 3.34
CA LEU A 18 9.08 6.80 2.27
C LEU A 18 9.30 5.33 1.86
N ASN A 19 8.86 4.37 2.68
CA ASN A 19 8.99 2.94 2.41
C ASN A 19 7.73 2.31 1.83
N PHE A 20 6.54 2.91 2.01
CA PHE A 20 5.29 2.43 1.41
C PHE A 20 5.36 2.41 -0.11
N ASP A 21 5.84 3.50 -0.72
CA ASP A 21 5.98 3.64 -2.18
C ASP A 21 6.97 2.61 -2.75
N LYS A 22 8.04 2.28 -2.00
CA LYS A 22 9.09 1.34 -2.43
C LYS A 22 8.58 -0.07 -2.68
N ASP A 23 7.51 -0.47 -2.01
CA ASP A 23 6.96 -1.81 -2.20
C ASP A 23 6.29 -1.93 -3.58
N PHE A 24 5.59 -0.89 -4.00
CA PHE A 24 5.01 -0.81 -5.34
C PHE A 24 6.07 -0.59 -6.42
N GLN A 25 7.10 0.19 -6.11
CA GLN A 25 8.27 0.34 -6.98
C GLN A 25 8.94 -1.03 -7.22
N LYS A 26 9.21 -1.81 -6.16
CA LYS A 26 9.80 -3.15 -6.29
C LYS A 26 8.93 -4.10 -7.10
N LEU A 27 7.61 -4.04 -6.89
CA LEU A 27 6.67 -4.85 -7.67
C LEU A 27 6.79 -4.49 -9.16
N TYR A 28 6.83 -3.20 -9.49
CA TYR A 28 7.08 -2.74 -10.85
C TYR A 28 8.43 -3.20 -11.40
N GLU A 29 9.54 -2.96 -10.68
CA GLU A 29 10.88 -3.37 -11.12
C GLU A 29 11.02 -4.89 -11.31
N SER A 30 10.23 -5.69 -10.60
CA SER A 30 10.24 -7.15 -10.76
C SER A 30 9.66 -7.61 -12.10
N GLY A 31 8.94 -6.75 -12.82
CA GLY A 31 8.32 -7.09 -14.10
C GLY A 31 7.12 -8.03 -14.00
N GLN A 32 6.60 -8.22 -12.79
CA GLN A 32 5.57 -9.20 -12.52
C GLN A 32 4.17 -8.56 -12.56
N PHE A 33 3.19 -9.35 -12.99
CA PHE A 33 1.76 -9.03 -12.90
C PHE A 33 1.33 -7.74 -13.61
N TYR A 34 2.04 -7.38 -14.67
CA TYR A 34 1.56 -6.35 -15.58
C TYR A 34 0.26 -6.78 -16.26
N ASP A 35 -0.80 -6.04 -15.99
CA ASP A 35 -2.09 -6.14 -16.66
C ASP A 35 -2.33 -4.98 -17.65
N PHE A 36 -1.46 -3.96 -17.61
CA PHE A 36 -1.37 -2.92 -18.63
C PHE A 36 -0.18 -3.18 -19.53
N CYS A 37 -0.44 -3.47 -20.81
CA CYS A 37 0.57 -3.59 -21.86
C CYS A 37 0.16 -2.75 -23.06
N TYR A 38 0.92 -1.70 -23.39
CA TYR A 38 0.59 -0.77 -24.48
C TYR A 38 1.84 -0.26 -25.21
N HIS A 39 1.98 -0.55 -26.50
CA HIS A 39 3.18 -0.18 -27.29
C HIS A 39 4.52 -0.58 -26.64
N GLY A 40 4.57 -1.72 -25.96
CA GLY A 40 5.75 -2.20 -25.24
C GLY A 40 5.97 -1.54 -23.87
N LEU A 41 5.10 -0.62 -23.47
CA LEU A 41 5.01 -0.11 -22.10
C LEU A 41 4.27 -1.12 -21.25
N ASN A 42 4.80 -1.40 -20.07
CA ASN A 42 4.15 -2.28 -19.10
C ASN A 42 3.94 -1.58 -17.77
N ALA A 43 2.82 -1.85 -17.11
CA ALA A 43 2.48 -1.32 -15.79
C ALA A 43 1.34 -2.13 -15.16
N HIS A 44 0.91 -1.70 -13.98
CA HIS A 44 -0.33 -2.12 -13.35
C HIS A 44 -1.44 -1.08 -13.62
N THR A 45 -2.55 -1.53 -14.19
CA THR A 45 -3.75 -0.77 -14.55
C THR A 45 -4.28 -0.05 -13.34
N LEU A 46 -4.52 -0.78 -12.24
CA LEU A 46 -5.02 -0.20 -11.00
C LEU A 46 -4.14 0.94 -10.49
N TYR A 47 -2.81 0.81 -10.60
CA TYR A 47 -1.87 1.83 -10.17
C TYR A 47 -1.95 3.08 -11.06
N LEU A 48 -1.95 2.88 -12.38
CA LEU A 48 -2.07 3.96 -13.36
C LEU A 48 -3.39 4.72 -13.19
N GLU A 49 -4.52 4.02 -13.09
CA GLU A 49 -5.83 4.66 -12.94
C GLU A 49 -5.94 5.38 -11.59
N THR A 50 -5.43 4.79 -10.51
CA THR A 50 -5.45 5.41 -9.18
C THR A 50 -4.65 6.70 -9.14
N LEU A 51 -3.48 6.73 -9.78
CA LEU A 51 -2.61 7.91 -9.74
C LEU A 51 -2.96 8.94 -10.79
N THR A 52 -3.36 8.55 -11.99
CA THR A 52 -3.76 9.53 -13.00
C THR A 52 -5.19 10.03 -12.81
N ARG A 53 -6.05 9.27 -12.10
CA ARG A 53 -7.51 9.48 -12.02
C ARG A 53 -8.19 9.44 -13.39
N LEU A 54 -7.57 8.75 -14.34
CA LEU A 54 -8.08 8.54 -15.69
C LEU A 54 -8.37 7.04 -15.88
N SER A 55 -9.33 6.73 -16.75
CA SER A 55 -9.51 5.35 -17.21
C SER A 55 -8.35 4.96 -18.11
N ILE A 56 -8.08 3.66 -18.20
CA ILE A 56 -6.97 3.15 -19.01
C ILE A 56 -7.04 3.56 -20.49
N GLU A 57 -8.25 3.74 -21.03
CA GLU A 57 -8.52 4.20 -22.40
C GLU A 57 -8.05 5.64 -22.58
N LYS A 58 -8.36 6.53 -21.62
CA LYS A 58 -7.87 7.91 -21.67
C LYS A 58 -6.35 7.97 -21.53
N ILE A 59 -5.76 7.07 -20.74
CA ILE A 59 -4.30 6.99 -20.61
C ILE A 59 -3.68 6.57 -21.95
N LYS A 60 -4.27 5.59 -22.64
CA LYS A 60 -3.85 5.16 -23.99
C LYS A 60 -3.99 6.30 -25.01
N ASP A 61 -5.14 6.98 -25.02
CA ASP A 61 -5.37 8.14 -25.90
C ASP A 61 -4.32 9.24 -25.69
N ILE A 62 -3.91 9.50 -24.44
CA ILE A 62 -2.83 10.43 -24.16
C ILE A 62 -1.51 9.89 -24.71
N PHE A 63 -1.16 8.62 -24.41
CA PHE A 63 0.10 8.01 -24.84
C PHE A 63 0.28 7.96 -26.36
N ASP A 64 -0.80 7.87 -27.14
CA ASP A 64 -0.75 7.92 -28.61
C ASP A 64 -0.17 9.23 -29.17
N ASN A 65 -0.13 10.29 -28.36
CA ASN A 65 0.39 11.60 -28.75
C ASN A 65 1.87 11.81 -28.40
N PHE A 66 2.57 10.82 -27.84
CA PHE A 66 3.94 10.97 -27.36
C PHE A 66 4.86 9.82 -27.82
N ASP A 67 6.16 10.10 -27.90
CA ASP A 67 7.15 9.04 -28.12
C ASP A 67 7.10 7.99 -26.98
N PRO A 68 7.16 6.67 -27.28
CA PRO A 68 7.13 5.63 -26.26
C PRO A 68 8.18 5.79 -25.16
N LYS A 69 9.36 6.37 -25.43
CA LYS A 69 10.38 6.64 -24.41
C LYS A 69 9.93 7.73 -23.44
N VAL A 70 9.18 8.72 -23.91
CA VAL A 70 8.58 9.76 -23.06
C VAL A 70 7.49 9.16 -22.18
N CYS A 71 6.62 8.29 -22.73
CA CYS A 71 5.64 7.55 -21.94
C CYS A 71 6.30 6.63 -20.89
N GLN A 72 7.36 5.92 -21.26
CA GLN A 72 8.11 5.07 -20.32
C GLN A 72 8.74 5.89 -19.19
N LYS A 73 9.30 7.05 -19.52
CA LYS A 73 9.83 8.00 -18.53
C LYS A 73 8.74 8.49 -17.57
N PHE A 74 7.52 8.73 -18.08
CA PHE A 74 6.36 9.07 -17.26
C PHE A 74 5.90 7.91 -16.36
N ILE A 75 5.83 6.67 -16.86
CA ILE A 75 5.50 5.50 -16.03
C ILE A 75 6.54 5.34 -14.91
N ASN A 76 7.84 5.41 -15.23
CA ASN A 76 8.90 5.34 -14.23
C ASN A 76 8.79 6.46 -13.19
N TYR A 77 8.37 7.64 -13.61
CA TYR A 77 8.09 8.76 -12.72
C TYR A 77 6.93 8.47 -11.78
N ILE A 78 5.83 7.87 -12.25
CA ILE A 78 4.68 7.49 -11.41
C ILE A 78 5.09 6.44 -10.36
N TYR A 79 5.91 5.45 -10.71
CA TYR A 79 6.35 4.39 -9.78
C TYR A 79 7.49 4.78 -8.83
N ALA A 80 8.07 5.96 -9.01
CA ALA A 80 9.14 6.54 -8.20
C ALA A 80 10.35 5.60 -7.93
N ILE A 81 11.37 5.64 -8.82
CA ILE A 81 12.76 6.05 -8.53
C ILE A 81 13.71 5.56 -9.65
N PRO A 82 14.71 6.38 -10.05
CA PRO A 82 14.85 7.80 -9.70
C PRO A 82 13.88 8.67 -10.50
N THR A 83 13.37 9.74 -9.87
CA THR A 83 12.52 10.74 -10.51
C THR A 83 13.27 11.31 -11.72
N PRO A 84 12.87 10.98 -12.94
CA PRO A 84 13.64 11.39 -14.09
C PRO A 84 13.42 12.89 -14.30
N GLU A 85 14.48 13.65 -14.59
CA GLU A 85 14.34 15.07 -14.92
C GLU A 85 13.61 15.21 -16.26
N PHE A 86 12.44 15.85 -16.26
CA PHE A 86 11.68 16.17 -17.48
C PHE A 86 12.24 17.47 -18.07
N THR A 87 13.22 17.35 -18.95
CA THR A 87 13.99 18.48 -19.48
C THR A 87 13.43 18.98 -20.81
N THR A 88 12.91 18.08 -21.65
CA THR A 88 12.41 18.43 -22.98
C THR A 88 11.01 19.06 -22.94
N LYS A 89 10.63 19.73 -24.03
CA LYS A 89 9.28 20.31 -24.18
C LYS A 89 8.20 19.23 -24.15
N GLU A 90 8.46 18.11 -24.81
CA GLU A 90 7.55 16.96 -24.92
C GLU A 90 7.37 16.27 -23.56
N GLU A 91 8.46 16.06 -22.83
CA GLU A 91 8.47 15.55 -21.46
C GLU A 91 7.65 16.42 -20.50
N LYS A 92 7.75 17.74 -20.62
CA LYS A 92 6.92 18.65 -19.82
C LYS A 92 5.45 18.64 -20.25
N LEU A 93 5.17 18.32 -21.50
CA LEU A 93 3.82 18.28 -22.05
C LEU A 93 3.07 17.02 -21.61
N ILE A 94 3.73 15.86 -21.54
CA ILE A 94 3.10 14.64 -21.02
C ILE A 94 2.67 14.84 -19.56
N LEU A 95 3.51 15.42 -18.70
CA LEU A 95 3.15 15.71 -17.31
C LEU A 95 1.90 16.60 -17.20
N LYS A 96 1.80 17.64 -18.05
CA LYS A 96 0.63 18.51 -18.10
C LYS A 96 -0.63 17.80 -18.55
N SER A 97 -0.51 16.81 -19.44
CA SER A 97 -1.64 16.02 -19.95
C SER A 97 -2.29 15.16 -18.85
N PHE A 98 -1.55 14.88 -17.76
CA PHE A 98 -2.01 14.13 -16.60
C PHE A 98 -2.28 15.00 -15.35
N ASP A 99 -2.40 16.33 -15.50
CA ASP A 99 -2.61 17.28 -14.41
C ASP A 99 -1.62 17.08 -13.23
N HIS A 100 -0.33 17.11 -13.57
CA HIS A 100 0.84 16.87 -12.70
C HIS A 100 0.76 17.39 -11.25
N PRO A 101 0.23 18.59 -10.93
CA PRO A 101 0.18 19.06 -9.54
C PRO A 101 -0.59 18.13 -8.60
N GLN A 102 -1.53 17.33 -9.12
CA GLN A 102 -2.28 16.38 -8.30
C GLN A 102 -1.55 15.04 -8.12
N LEU A 103 -0.69 14.63 -9.06
CA LEU A 103 0.00 13.32 -9.01
C LEU A 103 0.81 13.12 -7.73
N PHE A 104 1.35 14.21 -7.18
CA PHE A 104 2.16 14.23 -5.96
C PHE A 104 1.39 14.23 -4.64
N TYR A 105 0.06 14.38 -4.65
CA TYR A 105 -0.70 14.40 -3.39
C TYR A 105 -0.80 12.98 -2.82
N ASN A 106 0.15 12.67 -1.94
CA ASN A 106 0.37 11.47 -1.12
C ASN A 106 -0.19 10.18 -1.74
N PHE A 107 0.65 9.43 -2.44
CA PHE A 107 0.36 8.09 -2.96
C PHE A 107 -0.41 7.21 -1.95
N THR A 108 0.00 7.23 -0.68
CA THR A 108 -0.68 6.54 0.43
C THR A 108 -2.15 6.98 0.59
N ASN A 109 -2.45 8.27 0.46
CA ASN A 109 -3.84 8.77 0.49
C ASN A 109 -4.65 8.23 -0.68
N ARG A 110 -4.03 8.04 -1.86
CA ARG A 110 -4.73 7.56 -3.05
C ARG A 110 -4.98 6.06 -2.99
N ILE A 111 -3.96 5.28 -2.63
CA ILE A 111 -4.12 3.83 -2.41
C ILE A 111 -5.11 3.55 -1.27
N SER A 112 -5.09 4.32 -0.19
CA SER A 112 -6.06 4.11 0.90
C SER A 112 -7.51 4.31 0.46
N THR A 113 -7.80 5.16 -0.54
CA THR A 113 -9.18 5.25 -1.09
C THR A 113 -9.66 3.94 -1.70
N LEU A 114 -8.75 3.10 -2.21
CA LEU A 114 -9.08 1.78 -2.76
C LEU A 114 -9.62 0.82 -1.68
N TYR A 115 -9.30 1.03 -0.41
CA TYR A 115 -9.76 0.16 0.69
C TYR A 115 -11.29 0.07 0.73
N ASN A 116 -11.96 1.22 0.61
CA ASN A 116 -13.43 1.33 0.62
C ASN A 116 -14.06 1.12 -0.76
N SER A 117 -13.27 1.14 -1.83
CA SER A 117 -13.76 0.88 -3.17
C SER A 117 -14.11 -0.59 -3.36
N SER A 118 -15.21 -0.87 -4.06
CA SER A 118 -15.49 -2.21 -4.61
C SER A 118 -14.87 -2.39 -5.99
N HIS A 119 -14.48 -1.30 -6.64
CA HIS A 119 -13.88 -1.31 -7.97
C HIS A 119 -12.60 -2.14 -7.94
N SER A 120 -12.40 -2.99 -8.95
CA SER A 120 -11.19 -3.80 -9.19
C SER A 120 -10.80 -4.83 -8.13
N LYS A 121 -11.57 -5.02 -7.04
CA LYS A 121 -11.31 -6.10 -6.07
C LYS A 121 -11.48 -7.46 -6.76
N ASP A 122 -10.39 -8.20 -6.85
CA ASP A 122 -10.22 -9.39 -7.68
C ASP A 122 -9.81 -10.63 -6.85
N PHE A 123 -9.76 -10.49 -5.53
CA PHE A 123 -9.44 -11.58 -4.61
C PHE A 123 -10.22 -11.48 -3.30
N SER A 124 -10.43 -12.62 -2.65
CA SER A 124 -10.98 -12.67 -1.30
C SER A 124 -10.24 -13.63 -0.37
N ILE A 125 -10.00 -13.17 0.86
CA ILE A 125 -9.47 -14.01 1.94
C ILE A 125 -10.62 -14.36 2.87
N ILE A 126 -10.82 -15.65 3.15
CA ILE A 126 -11.89 -16.15 4.03
C ILE A 126 -11.30 -16.44 5.41
N VAL A 127 -11.71 -15.70 6.44
CA VAL A 127 -11.30 -15.89 7.83
C VAL A 127 -12.53 -16.14 8.69
N GLN A 128 -12.61 -17.28 9.37
CA GLN A 128 -13.73 -17.64 10.25
C GLN A 128 -15.12 -17.43 9.58
N GLY A 129 -15.23 -17.75 8.29
CA GLY A 129 -16.45 -17.57 7.49
C GLY A 129 -16.71 -16.15 6.98
N LYS A 130 -15.91 -15.16 7.36
CA LYS A 130 -15.98 -13.79 6.83
C LYS A 130 -15.10 -13.64 5.60
N HIS A 131 -15.65 -13.06 4.54
CA HIS A 131 -14.94 -12.73 3.31
C HIS A 131 -14.33 -11.33 3.39
N PHE A 132 -13.05 -11.21 3.06
CA PHE A 132 -12.33 -9.96 2.90
C PHE A 132 -11.95 -9.76 1.44
N TYR A 133 -12.71 -8.93 0.74
CA TYR A 133 -12.44 -8.59 -0.66
C TYR A 133 -11.31 -7.55 -0.75
N ILE A 134 -10.30 -7.85 -1.56
CA ILE A 134 -9.03 -7.12 -1.63
C ILE A 134 -8.46 -7.15 -3.06
N HIS A 135 -7.58 -6.20 -3.37
CA HIS A 135 -6.82 -6.16 -4.63
C HIS A 135 -5.60 -7.07 -4.53
N LYS A 136 -5.40 -8.00 -5.47
CA LYS A 136 -4.17 -8.81 -5.59
C LYS A 136 -2.95 -7.91 -5.67
N PHE A 137 -3.05 -6.80 -6.39
CA PHE A 137 -2.02 -5.78 -6.51
C PHE A 137 -1.49 -5.29 -5.14
N ILE A 138 -2.39 -5.01 -4.20
CA ILE A 138 -2.03 -4.56 -2.84
C ILE A 138 -1.37 -5.69 -2.07
N LEU A 139 -1.91 -6.91 -2.13
CA LEU A 139 -1.32 -8.07 -1.47
C LEU A 139 0.08 -8.38 -1.99
N GLN A 140 0.29 -8.35 -3.31
CA GLN A 140 1.57 -8.64 -3.95
C GLN A 140 2.65 -7.63 -3.56
N ALA A 141 2.31 -6.34 -3.58
CA ALA A 141 3.24 -5.29 -3.18
C ALA A 141 3.62 -5.43 -1.70
N ARG A 142 2.65 -5.74 -0.84
CA ARG A 142 2.80 -5.64 0.62
C ARG A 142 3.18 -6.93 1.33
N SER A 143 3.20 -8.07 0.62
CA SER A 143 3.49 -9.39 1.18
C SER A 143 4.23 -10.26 0.18
N SER A 144 5.45 -10.67 0.54
CA SER A 144 6.22 -11.60 -0.30
C SER A 144 5.55 -12.97 -0.38
N LEU A 145 4.85 -13.41 0.67
CA LEU A 145 4.06 -14.64 0.64
C LEU A 145 3.01 -14.57 -0.47
N PHE A 146 2.23 -13.49 -0.53
CA PHE A 146 1.22 -13.32 -1.57
C PHE A 146 1.83 -13.11 -2.95
N SER A 147 2.97 -12.42 -3.06
CA SER A 147 3.72 -12.31 -4.32
C SER A 147 4.07 -13.70 -4.87
N VAL A 148 4.67 -14.58 -4.06
CA VAL A 148 5.00 -15.96 -4.45
C VAL A 148 3.74 -16.80 -4.71
N PHE A 149 2.71 -16.65 -3.88
CA PHE A 149 1.44 -17.35 -4.03
C PHE A 149 0.81 -17.06 -5.39
N PHE A 150 0.74 -15.79 -5.81
CA PHE A 150 0.15 -15.44 -7.10
C PHE A 150 1.04 -15.80 -8.30
N GLN A 151 2.36 -15.94 -8.12
CA GLN A 151 3.25 -16.40 -9.18
C GLN A 151 3.09 -17.90 -9.46
N SER A 152 2.85 -18.69 -8.39
CA SER A 152 2.77 -20.14 -8.45
C SER A 152 1.38 -20.69 -8.79
N MET A 153 0.34 -19.88 -8.63
CA MET A 153 -1.05 -20.26 -8.88
C MET A 153 -1.51 -19.83 -10.28
N ASN A 154 -2.45 -20.59 -10.87
CA ASN A 154 -3.13 -20.16 -12.08
C ASN A 154 -3.93 -18.86 -11.81
N SER A 155 -4.02 -17.98 -12.81
CA SER A 155 -4.63 -16.65 -12.71
C SER A 155 -6.10 -16.66 -12.27
N GLU A 156 -6.76 -17.82 -12.39
CA GLU A 156 -8.17 -18.06 -12.08
C GLU A 156 -8.50 -18.11 -10.58
N ILE A 157 -7.51 -18.20 -9.67
CA ILE A 157 -7.82 -18.21 -8.24
C ILE A 157 -8.25 -16.82 -7.79
N THR A 158 -9.48 -16.73 -7.30
CA THR A 158 -10.13 -15.51 -6.80
C THR A 158 -10.39 -15.55 -5.29
N GLN A 159 -10.08 -16.66 -4.61
CA GLN A 159 -10.27 -16.77 -3.17
C GLN A 159 -9.34 -17.77 -2.50
N VAL A 160 -9.03 -17.53 -1.23
CA VAL A 160 -8.30 -18.49 -0.37
C VAL A 160 -8.87 -18.50 1.04
N LYS A 161 -8.89 -19.68 1.68
CA LYS A 161 -9.14 -19.78 3.11
C LYS A 161 -7.87 -19.37 3.86
N ASN A 162 -8.02 -18.52 4.85
CA ASN A 162 -6.90 -18.10 5.69
C ASN A 162 -6.36 -19.31 6.48
N TYR A 163 -5.04 -19.49 6.39
CA TYR A 163 -4.30 -20.52 7.10
C TYR A 163 -3.56 -19.99 8.33
N SER A 164 -3.49 -18.66 8.52
CA SER A 164 -2.96 -18.07 9.75
C SER A 164 -3.98 -18.22 10.87
N GLU A 165 -3.51 -18.49 12.09
CA GLU A 165 -4.35 -18.56 13.30
C GLU A 165 -4.89 -17.17 13.74
N CYS A 166 -4.93 -16.19 12.84
CA CYS A 166 -5.40 -14.85 13.18
C CYS A 166 -6.93 -14.77 13.09
N SER A 167 -7.52 -14.01 14.01
CA SER A 167 -8.97 -13.76 13.98
C SER A 167 -9.37 -12.89 12.80
N SER A 168 -10.66 -12.91 12.45
CA SER A 168 -11.23 -11.98 11.45
C SER A 168 -10.99 -10.52 11.81
N TYR A 169 -10.94 -10.20 13.12
CA TYR A 169 -10.68 -8.86 13.60
C TYR A 169 -9.22 -8.45 13.35
N THR A 170 -8.28 -9.36 13.59
CA THR A 170 -6.86 -9.15 13.25
C THR A 170 -6.66 -9.02 11.74
N MET A 171 -7.30 -9.87 10.94
CA MET A 171 -7.22 -9.77 9.47
C MET A 171 -7.71 -8.42 8.96
N TYR A 172 -8.79 -7.87 9.53
CA TYR A 172 -9.27 -6.54 9.21
C TYR A 172 -8.19 -5.47 9.43
N HIS A 173 -7.54 -5.46 10.60
CA HIS A 173 -6.47 -4.50 10.92
C HIS A 173 -5.22 -4.69 10.06
N LEU A 174 -4.88 -5.95 9.73
CA LEU A 174 -3.79 -6.29 8.82
C LEU A 174 -4.03 -5.73 7.41
N ILE A 175 -5.23 -5.96 6.85
CA ILE A 175 -5.58 -5.42 5.54
C ILE A 175 -5.64 -3.90 5.59
N TYR A 176 -6.21 -3.31 6.64
CA TYR A 176 -6.20 -1.87 6.82
C TYR A 176 -4.77 -1.32 6.77
N PHE A 177 -3.83 -1.96 7.46
CA PHE A 177 -2.41 -1.59 7.41
C PHE A 177 -1.83 -1.68 6.00
N MET A 178 -2.14 -2.73 5.23
CA MET A 178 -1.66 -2.88 3.85
C MET A 178 -2.08 -1.73 2.92
N TYR A 179 -3.24 -1.11 3.15
CA TYR A 179 -3.71 0.02 2.34
C TYR A 179 -3.29 1.40 2.86
N HIS A 180 -3.00 1.53 4.16
CA HIS A 180 -2.82 2.83 4.81
C HIS A 180 -1.42 3.05 5.40
N ASP A 181 -0.58 2.01 5.44
CA ASP A 181 0.74 1.98 6.12
C ASP A 181 0.68 2.33 7.62
N ARG A 182 -0.50 2.21 8.22
CA ARG A 182 -0.78 2.50 9.64
C ARG A 182 -1.96 1.69 10.14
N LEU A 183 -2.02 1.47 11.44
CA LEU A 183 -3.18 0.86 12.08
C LEU A 183 -4.31 1.88 12.30
N ASN A 184 -5.54 1.38 12.40
CA ASN A 184 -6.68 2.19 12.84
C ASN A 184 -6.63 2.40 14.35
N LEU A 185 -5.86 3.40 14.80
CA LEU A 185 -5.65 3.66 16.22
C LEU A 185 -6.93 4.04 16.96
N GLU A 186 -7.88 4.72 16.32
CA GLU A 186 -9.15 5.08 16.97
C GLU A 186 -9.88 3.82 17.46
N GLU A 187 -9.99 2.81 16.59
CA GLU A 187 -10.63 1.55 16.90
C GLU A 187 -9.84 0.75 17.95
N ILE A 188 -8.51 0.71 17.83
CA ILE A 188 -7.63 -0.01 18.76
C ILE A 188 -7.63 0.62 20.15
N LEU A 189 -7.64 1.95 20.24
CA LEU A 189 -7.61 2.66 21.51
C LEU A 189 -8.91 2.48 22.30
N ASN A 190 -10.03 2.24 21.61
CA ASN A 190 -11.34 1.94 22.20
C ASN A 190 -11.46 0.50 22.74
N LEU A 191 -10.49 -0.39 22.47
CA LEU A 191 -10.47 -1.75 23.03
C LEU A 191 -10.08 -1.77 24.52
N LYS A 192 -10.64 -2.73 25.26
CA LYS A 192 -10.14 -3.04 26.61
C LYS A 192 -8.66 -3.49 26.51
N LYS A 193 -7.87 -3.20 27.56
CA LYS A 193 -6.43 -3.49 27.59
C LYS A 193 -6.09 -4.94 27.18
N LYS A 194 -6.81 -5.92 27.72
CA LYS A 194 -6.64 -7.34 27.39
C LYS A 194 -6.87 -7.67 25.90
N ASP A 195 -7.86 -7.02 25.28
CA ASP A 195 -8.27 -7.30 23.91
C ASP A 195 -7.31 -6.62 22.92
N ARG A 196 -6.78 -5.44 23.31
CA ARG A 196 -5.71 -4.75 22.60
C ARG A 196 -4.41 -5.56 22.60
N PHE A 197 -4.00 -6.08 23.76
CA PHE A 197 -2.84 -6.95 23.88
C PHE A 197 -2.97 -8.20 23.00
N LYS A 198 -4.14 -8.86 23.06
CA LYS A 198 -4.45 -9.99 22.20
C LYS A 198 -4.33 -9.63 20.71
N LEU A 199 -4.92 -8.51 20.28
CA LEU A 199 -4.81 -8.03 18.90
C LEU A 199 -3.35 -7.81 18.49
N MET A 200 -2.54 -7.15 19.32
CA MET A 200 -1.13 -6.89 18.99
C MET A 200 -0.33 -8.17 18.81
N ASN A 201 -0.55 -9.20 19.66
CA ASN A 201 0.10 -10.50 19.49
C ASN A 201 -0.36 -11.23 18.22
N GLU A 202 -1.67 -11.21 17.93
CA GLU A 202 -2.17 -11.82 16.69
C GLU A 202 -1.63 -11.07 15.45
N LEU A 203 -1.50 -9.74 15.50
CA LEU A 203 -0.89 -8.94 14.45
C LEU A 203 0.60 -9.29 14.27
N ALA A 204 1.37 -9.41 15.35
CA ALA A 204 2.77 -9.82 15.29
C ALA A 204 2.95 -11.16 14.55
N ASN A 205 2.17 -12.17 14.95
CA ASN A 205 2.19 -13.48 14.28
C ASN A 205 1.76 -13.39 12.81
N ALA A 206 0.75 -12.57 12.51
CA ALA A 206 0.29 -12.37 11.14
C ALA A 206 1.36 -11.68 10.28
N ILE A 207 2.08 -10.69 10.80
CA ILE A 207 3.17 -10.00 10.09
C ILE A 207 4.24 -10.98 9.64
N GLU A 208 4.66 -11.85 10.56
CA GLU A 208 5.68 -12.88 10.28
C GLU A 208 5.15 -13.89 9.26
N PHE A 209 3.94 -14.40 9.48
CA PHE A 209 3.32 -15.40 8.60
C PHE A 209 3.15 -14.86 7.17
N TYR A 210 2.58 -13.67 7.03
CA TYR A 210 2.36 -13.04 5.72
C TYR A 210 3.62 -12.39 5.15
N GLN A 211 4.73 -12.38 5.88
CA GLN A 211 5.99 -11.79 5.44
C GLN A 211 5.77 -10.36 4.91
N LEU A 212 5.12 -9.52 5.72
CA LEU A 212 4.83 -8.15 5.30
C LEU A 212 6.13 -7.38 5.11
N SER A 213 6.26 -6.73 3.95
CA SER A 213 7.33 -5.79 3.68
C SER A 213 7.21 -4.56 4.59
N GLN A 214 8.35 -3.99 4.99
CA GLN A 214 8.42 -2.69 5.68
C GLN A 214 7.49 -2.58 6.90
N ASN A 215 7.46 -3.61 7.73
CA ASN A 215 6.59 -3.74 8.89
C ASN A 215 7.07 -2.99 10.15
N SER A 216 8.09 -2.14 10.06
CA SER A 216 8.70 -1.47 11.22
C SER A 216 7.71 -0.61 12.01
N MET A 217 6.79 0.09 11.32
CA MET A 217 5.72 0.84 11.99
C MET A 217 4.73 -0.07 12.70
N LEU A 218 4.44 -1.23 12.10
CA LEU A 218 3.54 -2.18 12.71
C LEU A 218 4.16 -2.84 13.95
N TRP A 219 5.46 -3.14 13.91
CA TRP A 219 6.22 -3.55 15.10
C TRP A 219 6.30 -2.46 16.16
N TYR A 220 6.48 -1.20 15.78
CA TYR A 220 6.39 -0.08 16.72
C TYR A 220 5.03 -0.05 17.44
N TYR A 221 3.93 -0.28 16.71
CA TYR A 221 2.61 -0.37 17.31
C TYR A 221 2.50 -1.58 18.24
N VAL A 222 2.99 -2.74 17.83
CA VAL A 222 3.02 -3.94 18.68
C VAL A 222 3.79 -3.68 19.97
N ASP A 223 4.97 -3.07 19.90
CA ASP A 223 5.81 -2.77 21.06
C ASP A 223 5.17 -1.72 21.98
N THR A 224 4.54 -0.70 21.40
CA THR A 224 3.95 0.42 22.15
C THR A 224 2.62 0.06 22.80
N TYR A 225 1.78 -0.72 22.11
CA TYR A 225 0.41 -1.01 22.54
C TYR A 225 0.20 -2.45 23.02
N GLY A 226 1.20 -3.31 22.82
CA GLY A 226 1.24 -4.70 23.24
C GLY A 226 1.93 -4.91 24.59
N ASN A 227 2.20 -3.87 25.39
CA ASN A 227 2.68 -4.06 26.76
C ASN A 227 1.49 -4.08 27.74
N PRO A 228 1.24 -5.19 28.46
CA PRO A 228 0.13 -5.31 29.40
C PRO A 228 0.34 -4.47 30.67
N ASP A 229 1.51 -3.89 30.89
CA ASP A 229 1.87 -3.15 32.11
C ASP A 229 2.00 -1.64 31.90
N GLU A 230 2.10 -1.14 30.65
CA GLU A 230 2.16 0.30 30.39
C GLU A 230 0.79 0.97 30.43
N GLU A 231 0.70 2.15 31.06
CA GLU A 231 -0.42 3.08 30.92
C GLU A 231 -0.26 3.87 29.62
N LEU A 232 -1.17 3.64 28.67
CA LEU A 232 -1.16 4.33 27.39
C LEU A 232 -1.63 5.79 27.56
N LYS A 233 -0.75 6.73 27.24
CA LYS A 233 -1.14 8.12 27.00
C LYS A 233 -1.60 8.24 25.56
N ALA A 234 -2.73 8.91 25.32
CA ALA A 234 -3.26 9.11 23.98
C ALA A 234 -2.16 9.63 23.03
N PRO A 235 -2.02 9.08 21.82
CA PRO A 235 -1.12 9.67 20.84
C PRO A 235 -1.61 11.10 20.56
N LEU A 236 -0.68 12.06 20.63
CA LEU A 236 -0.92 13.39 20.07
C LEU A 236 -1.33 13.19 18.61
N VAL A 237 -2.55 13.59 18.27
CA VAL A 237 -2.99 13.70 16.88
C VAL A 237 -2.05 14.71 16.22
N ILE A 238 -1.08 14.21 15.46
CA ILE A 238 -0.28 15.07 14.59
C ILE A 238 -1.16 15.29 13.35
N GLU A 239 -1.94 16.36 13.38
CA GLU A 239 -2.53 16.91 12.17
C GLU A 239 -1.38 17.42 11.29
N PHE A 240 -1.11 16.73 10.19
CA PHE A 240 -0.22 17.24 9.16
C PHE A 240 -1.03 18.29 8.36
N ILE A 241 -0.66 19.56 8.54
CA ILE A 241 -1.15 20.71 7.75
C ILE A 241 -0.41 20.72 6.40
#